data_AF-A0A2C9LGK3-F1
#
_entry.id   AF-A0A2C9LGK3-F1
#
_cell.length_a   1.000
_cell.length_b   1.000
_cell.length_c   1.000
_cell.angle_alpha   90.00
_cell.angle_beta   90.00
_cell.angle_gamma   90.00
#
_symmetry.space_group_name_H-M   'P 1'
#
loop_
_entity.id
_entity.type
_entity.pdbx_description
1 polymer ?
#
loop_
_entity_poly.entity_id
_entity_poly.type
_entity_poly.pdbx_seq_one_letter_code
_entity_poly.pdbx_strand_id
1 'polypeptide(L)'
;MLAIVPGYISRSVAGSYDNEGIAIFCMLLTYALWIKSVKTGSIFWGALCALAYFYMVSSWGGYVFLINLIPLHVLMLMITGRFSHRIYVAYSTVYCLGTILSMQISFVGFQPVQSSEHMAALGVFGLCQIHAFVDYLRSKMSKEQFNLLFKSLVLLVGSVVFAAAAIATALGSILLY
;
A
#
# COMPACT_ATOMS: atom_id res chain seq x y z
N MET A 1 -3.17 -9.31 -29.55
CA MET A 1 -1.86 -8.64 -29.66
C MET A 1 -0.82 -9.25 -28.72
N LEU A 2 -1.09 -9.38 -27.41
CA LEU A 2 -0.14 -9.99 -26.47
C LEU A 2 0.31 -11.42 -26.87
N ALA A 3 -0.59 -12.24 -27.42
CA ALA A 3 -0.29 -13.63 -27.81
C ALA A 3 0.85 -13.78 -28.85
N ILE A 4 1.14 -12.75 -29.63
CA ILE A 4 2.14 -12.79 -30.71
C ILE A 4 3.30 -11.79 -30.50
N VAL A 5 3.41 -11.18 -29.31
CA VAL A 5 4.43 -10.15 -29.06
C VAL A 5 5.81 -10.82 -28.87
N PRO A 6 6.83 -10.48 -29.69
CA PRO A 6 8.12 -11.17 -29.65
C PRO A 6 8.81 -11.10 -28.27
N GLY A 7 8.64 -9.99 -27.55
CA GLY A 7 9.25 -9.80 -26.23
C GLY A 7 8.69 -10.71 -25.13
N TYR A 8 7.43 -11.13 -25.23
CA TYR A 8 6.86 -12.13 -24.30
C TYR A 8 7.20 -13.55 -24.75
N ILE A 9 7.13 -13.81 -26.07
CA ILE A 9 7.47 -15.12 -26.63
C ILE A 9 8.90 -15.50 -26.27
N SER A 10 9.87 -14.58 -26.35
CA SER A 10 11.27 -14.87 -26.04
C SER A 10 11.52 -15.38 -24.61
N ARG A 11 10.60 -15.11 -23.68
CA ARG A 11 10.63 -15.55 -22.27
C ARG A 11 9.65 -16.68 -21.95
N SER A 12 8.88 -17.14 -22.93
CA SER A 12 7.84 -18.17 -22.77
C SER A 12 7.83 -19.23 -23.90
N VAL A 13 8.96 -19.41 -24.59
CA VAL A 13 9.11 -20.41 -25.66
C VAL A 13 8.99 -21.82 -25.08
N ALA A 14 8.37 -22.73 -25.84
CA ALA A 14 8.35 -24.15 -25.51
C ALA A 14 9.78 -24.69 -25.29
N GLY A 15 10.01 -25.32 -24.13
CA GLY A 15 11.33 -25.79 -23.70
C GLY A 15 12.08 -24.82 -22.78
N SER A 16 11.61 -23.58 -22.62
CA SER A 16 12.11 -22.65 -21.60
C SER A 16 11.28 -22.76 -20.33
N TYR A 17 11.79 -23.50 -19.33
CA TYR A 17 11.13 -23.67 -18.03
C TYR A 17 11.64 -22.62 -17.03
N ASP A 18 11.35 -21.35 -17.32
CA ASP A 18 11.67 -20.21 -16.46
C ASP A 18 10.39 -19.65 -15.81
N ASN A 19 10.55 -18.98 -14.67
CA ASN A 19 9.46 -18.46 -13.85
C ASN A 19 8.74 -17.28 -14.49
N GLU A 20 9.34 -16.62 -15.49
CA GLU A 20 8.80 -15.41 -16.12
C GLU A 20 7.45 -15.65 -16.82
N GLY A 21 7.24 -16.83 -17.41
CA GLY A 21 5.98 -17.15 -18.09
C GLY A 21 4.77 -17.17 -17.15
N ILE A 22 4.90 -17.86 -16.02
CA ILE A 22 3.83 -17.90 -15.00
C ILE A 22 3.69 -16.57 -14.27
N ALA A 23 4.80 -15.87 -14.02
CA ALA A 23 4.82 -14.57 -13.37
C ALA A 23 3.99 -13.52 -14.13
N ILE A 24 4.13 -13.47 -15.46
CA ILE A 24 3.38 -12.50 -16.28
C ILE A 24 1.87 -12.78 -16.24
N PHE A 25 1.46 -14.05 -16.25
CA PHE A 25 0.06 -14.42 -16.03
C PHE A 25 -0.45 -13.94 -14.67
N CYS A 26 0.28 -14.21 -13.60
CA CYS A 26 -0.07 -13.81 -12.23
C CYS A 26 -0.14 -12.28 -12.07
N MET A 27 0.77 -11.54 -12.69
CA MET A 27 0.75 -10.07 -12.70
C MET A 27 -0.52 -9.52 -13.36
N LEU A 28 -0.84 -10.02 -14.57
CA LEU A 28 -2.04 -9.59 -15.29
C LEU A 28 -3.32 -9.94 -14.54
N LEU A 29 -3.37 -11.12 -13.91
CA LEU A 29 -4.49 -11.53 -13.07
C LEU A 29 -4.65 -10.60 -11.86
N THR A 30 -3.56 -10.27 -11.19
CA THR A 30 -3.56 -9.35 -10.05
C THR A 30 -4.05 -7.96 -10.46
N TYR A 31 -3.57 -7.41 -11.58
CA TYR A 31 -4.04 -6.11 -12.09
C TYR A 31 -5.52 -6.12 -12.48
N ALA A 32 -5.98 -7.18 -13.15
CA ALA A 32 -7.38 -7.32 -13.53
C ALA A 32 -8.29 -7.34 -12.28
N LEU A 33 -7.92 -8.10 -11.26
CA LEU A 33 -8.65 -8.17 -9.99
C LEU A 33 -8.55 -6.88 -9.19
N TRP A 34 -7.41 -6.20 -9.20
CA TRP A 34 -7.23 -4.88 -8.59
C TRP A 34 -8.17 -3.84 -9.21
N ILE A 35 -8.16 -3.70 -10.54
CA ILE A 35 -9.04 -2.76 -11.25
C ILE A 35 -10.51 -3.09 -10.98
N LYS A 36 -10.87 -4.38 -10.96
CA LYS A 36 -12.23 -4.82 -10.65
C LYS A 36 -12.62 -4.50 -9.21
N SER A 37 -11.70 -4.69 -8.26
CA SER A 37 -11.87 -4.35 -6.84
C SER A 37 -12.09 -2.85 -6.66
N VAL A 38 -11.28 -2.00 -7.29
CA VAL A 38 -11.42 -0.54 -7.23
C VAL A 38 -12.75 -0.05 -7.82
N LYS A 39 -13.17 -0.61 -8.97
CA LYS A 39 -14.44 -0.23 -9.61
C LYS A 39 -15.66 -0.63 -8.76
N THR A 40 -15.62 -1.82 -8.16
CA THR A 40 -16.74 -2.39 -7.39
C THR A 40 -16.78 -1.89 -5.95
N GLY A 41 -15.63 -1.73 -5.30
CA GLY A 41 -15.51 -1.41 -3.88
C GLY A 41 -15.88 -2.55 -2.94
N SER A 42 -15.69 -3.81 -3.36
CA SER A 42 -16.06 -5.00 -2.57
C SER A 42 -14.85 -5.72 -2.00
N ILE A 43 -14.95 -6.11 -0.73
CA ILE A 43 -13.94 -6.89 0.00
C ILE A 43 -13.66 -8.23 -0.70
N PHE A 44 -14.68 -8.86 -1.29
CA PHE A 44 -14.51 -10.14 -2.00
C PHE A 44 -13.49 -10.03 -3.15
N TRP A 45 -13.61 -9.00 -4.00
CA TRP A 45 -12.67 -8.77 -5.08
C TRP A 45 -11.29 -8.35 -4.57
N GLY A 46 -11.23 -7.62 -3.44
CA GLY A 46 -9.98 -7.32 -2.74
C GLY A 46 -9.27 -8.55 -2.21
N ALA A 47 -10.00 -9.49 -1.62
CA ALA A 47 -9.46 -10.76 -1.12
C ALA A 47 -8.96 -11.66 -2.27
N LEU A 48 -9.73 -11.77 -3.36
CA LEU A 48 -9.26 -12.48 -4.56
C LEU A 48 -8.00 -11.83 -5.15
N CYS A 49 -7.94 -10.49 -5.17
CA CYS A 49 -6.73 -9.77 -5.59
C CYS A 49 -5.54 -10.06 -4.67
N ALA A 50 -5.75 -10.15 -3.35
CA ALA A 50 -4.70 -10.52 -2.41
C ALA A 50 -4.23 -11.97 -2.59
N LEU A 51 -5.12 -12.90 -2.92
CA LEU A 51 -4.77 -14.29 -3.25
C LEU A 51 -3.98 -14.38 -4.56
N ALA A 52 -4.37 -13.61 -5.59
CA ALA A 52 -3.59 -13.51 -6.82
C ALA A 52 -2.21 -12.90 -6.59
N TYR A 53 -2.12 -11.87 -5.73
CA TYR A 53 -0.85 -11.30 -5.30
C TYR A 53 0.01 -12.32 -4.54
N PHE A 54 -0.58 -13.09 -3.61
CA PHE A 54 0.14 -14.17 -2.91
C PHE A 54 0.72 -15.20 -3.89
N TYR A 55 -0.07 -15.61 -4.89
CA TYR A 55 0.41 -16.52 -5.93
C TYR A 55 1.52 -15.91 -6.78
N MET A 56 1.48 -14.59 -6.99
CA MET A 56 2.55 -13.89 -7.67
C MET A 56 3.85 -13.91 -6.85
N VAL A 57 3.77 -13.61 -5.54
CA VAL A 57 4.92 -13.62 -4.61
C VAL A 57 5.58 -14.99 -4.56
N SER A 58 4.82 -16.09 -4.64
CA SER A 58 5.39 -17.44 -4.67
C SER A 58 6.01 -17.82 -6.02
N SER A 59 5.63 -17.16 -7.10
CA SER A 59 6.09 -17.46 -8.46
C SER A 59 7.34 -16.69 -8.90
N TRP A 60 7.48 -15.40 -8.52
CA TRP A 60 8.57 -14.56 -8.98
C TRP A 60 8.85 -13.36 -8.07
N GLY A 61 10.13 -12.97 -7.96
CA GLY A 61 10.60 -11.86 -7.13
C GLY A 61 10.09 -10.47 -7.54
N GLY A 62 9.57 -10.31 -8.76
CA GLY A 62 9.00 -9.03 -9.21
C GLY A 62 7.66 -8.67 -8.56
N TYR A 63 7.19 -9.40 -7.54
CA TYR A 63 6.07 -8.96 -6.71
C TYR A 63 6.32 -7.59 -6.05
N VAL A 64 7.59 -7.21 -5.84
CA VAL A 64 8.00 -5.87 -5.36
C VAL A 64 7.51 -4.76 -6.30
N PHE A 65 7.42 -5.03 -7.60
CA PHE A 65 6.85 -4.08 -8.56
C PHE A 65 5.35 -3.87 -8.32
N LEU A 66 4.59 -4.95 -8.08
CA LEU A 66 3.15 -4.87 -7.82
C LEU A 66 2.84 -4.10 -6.54
N ILE A 67 3.55 -4.41 -5.46
CA ILE A 67 3.32 -3.80 -4.15
C ILE A 67 3.71 -2.31 -4.12
N ASN A 68 4.50 -1.82 -5.08
CA ASN A 68 4.80 -0.40 -5.22
C ASN A 68 3.87 0.32 -6.21
N LEU A 69 3.45 -0.35 -7.28
CA LEU A 69 2.57 0.25 -8.28
C LEU A 69 1.13 0.46 -7.76
N ILE A 70 0.60 -0.49 -6.98
CA ILE A 70 -0.75 -0.38 -6.41
C ILE A 70 -0.87 0.83 -5.47
N PRO A 71 0.02 1.04 -4.47
CA PRO A 71 0.02 2.24 -3.65
C PRO A 71 0.25 3.52 -4.45
N LEU A 72 1.13 3.50 -5.46
CA LEU A 72 1.34 4.66 -6.32
C LEU A 72 0.05 5.08 -7.04
N HIS A 73 -0.72 4.12 -7.54
CA HIS A 73 -2.03 4.38 -8.12
C HIS A 73 -3.02 4.98 -7.10
N VAL A 74 -3.04 4.49 -5.87
CA VAL A 74 -3.88 5.04 -4.79
C VAL A 74 -3.45 6.47 -4.42
N LEU A 75 -2.14 6.71 -4.33
CA LEU A 75 -1.59 8.03 -4.05
C LEU A 75 -1.96 9.04 -5.14
N MET A 76 -1.87 8.64 -6.41
CA MET A 76 -2.31 9.48 -7.53
C MET A 76 -3.82 9.78 -7.48
N LEU A 77 -4.64 8.82 -7.03
CA LEU A 77 -6.08 9.06 -6.83
C LEU A 77 -6.36 10.04 -5.69
N MET A 78 -5.53 10.06 -4.65
CA MET A 78 -5.60 11.09 -3.59
C MET A 78 -5.20 12.46 -4.12
N ILE A 79 -4.07 12.56 -4.83
CA ILE A 79 -3.56 13.84 -5.37
C ILE A 79 -4.56 14.45 -6.36
N THR A 80 -5.21 13.63 -7.19
CA THR A 80 -6.22 14.09 -8.14
C THR A 80 -7.60 14.36 -7.50
N GLY A 81 -7.75 14.18 -6.19
CA GLY A 81 -8.99 14.41 -5.46
C GLY A 81 -10.09 13.39 -5.76
N ARG A 82 -9.75 12.23 -6.35
CA ARG A 82 -10.69 11.16 -6.73
C ARG A 82 -10.72 10.01 -5.72
N PHE A 83 -10.24 10.25 -4.51
CA PHE A 83 -10.30 9.27 -3.43
C PHE A 83 -11.75 9.05 -3.00
N SER A 84 -12.13 7.78 -2.83
CA SER A 84 -13.49 7.39 -2.45
C SER A 84 -13.45 6.20 -1.50
N HIS A 85 -14.56 5.95 -0.80
CA HIS A 85 -14.69 4.81 0.12
C HIS A 85 -14.43 3.47 -0.58
N ARG A 86 -14.70 3.35 -1.88
CA ARG A 86 -14.42 2.13 -2.66
C ARG A 86 -12.92 1.83 -2.74
N ILE A 87 -12.11 2.86 -2.97
CA ILE A 87 -10.66 2.76 -3.05
C ILE A 87 -10.09 2.42 -1.68
N TYR A 88 -10.59 3.06 -0.62
CA TYR A 88 -10.22 2.76 0.75
C TYR A 88 -10.43 1.27 1.08
N VAL A 89 -11.64 0.74 0.88
CA VAL A 89 -11.94 -0.67 1.16
C VAL A 89 -11.08 -1.61 0.32
N ALA A 90 -10.93 -1.33 -0.98
CA ALA A 90 -10.13 -2.15 -1.88
C ALA A 90 -8.66 -2.20 -1.45
N TYR A 91 -8.04 -1.04 -1.21
CA TYR A 91 -6.63 -0.94 -0.85
C TYR A 91 -6.35 -1.52 0.53
N SER A 92 -7.16 -1.18 1.55
CA SER A 92 -6.96 -1.72 2.90
C SER A 92 -7.10 -3.23 2.95
N THR A 93 -8.06 -3.80 2.21
CA THR A 93 -8.22 -5.27 2.13
C THR A 93 -7.01 -5.92 1.46
N VAL A 94 -6.58 -5.40 0.31
CA VAL A 94 -5.44 -5.94 -0.44
C VAL A 94 -4.14 -5.82 0.34
N TYR A 95 -3.91 -4.68 0.98
CA TYR A 95 -2.72 -4.45 1.78
C TYR A 95 -2.63 -5.40 2.98
N CYS A 96 -3.68 -5.49 3.80
CA CYS A 96 -3.67 -6.33 4.99
C CYS A 96 -3.53 -7.82 4.64
N LEU A 97 -4.37 -8.33 3.73
CA LEU A 97 -4.32 -9.75 3.35
C LEU A 97 -3.06 -10.07 2.55
N GLY A 98 -2.69 -9.24 1.58
CA GLY A 98 -1.52 -9.45 0.73
C GLY A 98 -0.23 -9.47 1.54
N THR A 99 -0.09 -8.56 2.51
CA THR A 99 1.09 -8.49 3.39
C THR A 99 1.19 -9.74 4.26
N ILE A 100 0.12 -10.12 4.96
CA ILE A 100 0.12 -11.32 5.83
C ILE A 100 0.40 -12.59 5.02
N LEU A 101 -0.24 -12.73 3.85
CA LEU A 101 -0.04 -13.89 2.99
C LEU A 101 1.39 -13.95 2.42
N SER A 102 1.95 -12.81 2.00
CA SER A 102 3.31 -12.76 1.47
C SER A 102 4.38 -13.21 2.48
N MET A 103 4.16 -12.93 3.78
CA MET A 103 5.07 -13.36 4.85
C MET A 103 5.08 -14.87 5.09
N GLN A 104 4.06 -15.59 4.63
CA GLN A 104 4.00 -17.06 4.77
C GLN A 104 5.01 -17.78 3.88
N ILE A 105 5.58 -17.10 2.88
CA ILE A 105 6.59 -17.67 1.99
C ILE A 105 7.95 -17.57 2.67
N SER A 106 8.59 -18.72 2.93
CA SER A 106 9.85 -18.78 3.69
C SER A 106 10.98 -17.94 3.11
N PHE A 107 11.01 -17.77 1.78
CA PHE A 107 11.98 -16.91 1.10
C PHE A 107 11.76 -15.42 1.38
N VAL A 108 10.52 -15.00 1.61
CA VAL A 108 10.14 -13.61 1.87
C VAL A 108 10.23 -13.29 3.35
N GLY A 109 9.74 -14.17 4.22
CA GLY A 109 9.77 -13.98 5.68
C GLY A 109 9.24 -12.61 6.10
N PHE A 110 10.06 -11.84 6.84
CA PHE A 110 9.68 -10.51 7.36
C PHE A 110 10.13 -9.32 6.48
N GLN A 111 10.60 -9.58 5.26
CA GLN A 111 11.00 -8.54 4.30
C GLN A 111 9.91 -7.46 4.09
N PRO A 112 8.59 -7.77 4.04
CA PRO A 112 7.58 -6.74 3.84
C PRO A 112 7.48 -5.69 4.96
N VAL A 113 8.01 -5.97 6.16
CA VAL A 113 8.05 -5.01 7.28
C VAL A 113 9.43 -4.36 7.44
N GLN A 114 10.49 -5.11 7.14
CA GLN A 114 11.86 -4.68 7.42
C GLN A 114 12.53 -3.98 6.24
N SER A 115 12.15 -4.32 5.01
CA SER A 115 12.77 -3.78 3.80
C SER A 115 12.17 -2.42 3.40
N SER A 116 13.02 -1.53 2.91
CA SER A 116 12.62 -0.24 2.36
C SER A 116 11.74 -0.38 1.12
N GLU A 117 11.83 -1.50 0.40
CA GLU A 117 11.09 -1.76 -0.83
C GLU A 117 9.56 -1.83 -0.64
N HIS A 118 9.11 -2.08 0.60
CA HIS A 118 7.69 -2.21 0.94
C HIS A 118 7.15 -0.99 1.69
N MET A 119 8.00 -0.02 2.01
CA MET A 119 7.64 1.15 2.83
C MET A 119 6.65 2.08 2.12
N ALA A 120 6.65 2.13 0.79
CA ALA A 120 5.65 2.89 0.04
C ALA A 120 4.23 2.37 0.30
N ALA A 121 4.04 1.05 0.37
CA ALA A 121 2.75 0.44 0.64
C ALA A 121 2.27 0.74 2.06
N LEU A 122 3.16 0.61 3.06
CA LEU A 122 2.87 0.98 4.45
C LEU A 122 2.54 2.47 4.58
N GLY A 123 3.32 3.34 3.94
CA GLY A 123 3.13 4.80 3.97
C GLY A 123 1.78 5.23 3.39
N VAL A 124 1.43 4.70 2.21
CA VAL A 124 0.12 4.98 1.58
C VAL A 124 -1.02 4.36 2.40
N PHE A 125 -0.80 3.23 3.07
CA PHE A 125 -1.79 2.66 3.99
C PHE A 125 -2.05 3.58 5.18
N GLY A 126 -1.00 4.10 5.83
CA GLY A 126 -1.13 5.10 6.88
C GLY A 126 -1.86 6.35 6.40
N LEU A 127 -1.50 6.87 5.22
CA LEU A 127 -2.17 8.02 4.60
C LEU A 127 -3.66 7.75 4.33
N CYS A 128 -4.02 6.55 3.85
CA CYS A 128 -5.43 6.16 3.66
C CYS A 128 -6.23 6.23 4.95
N GLN A 129 -5.66 5.73 6.06
CA GLN A 129 -6.32 5.75 7.36
C GLN A 129 -6.54 7.19 7.85
N ILE A 130 -5.52 8.04 7.75
CA ILE A 130 -5.61 9.45 8.15
C ILE A 130 -6.64 10.19 7.28
N HIS A 131 -6.59 10.03 5.96
CA HIS A 131 -7.50 10.69 5.04
C HIS A 131 -8.97 10.29 5.30
N ALA A 132 -9.24 8.99 5.44
CA ALA A 132 -10.57 8.48 5.72
C ALA A 132 -11.09 8.96 7.09
N PHE A 133 -10.23 9.02 8.10
CA PHE A 133 -10.57 9.53 9.42
C PHE A 133 -10.89 11.03 9.41
N VAL A 134 -10.09 11.83 8.70
CA VAL A 134 -10.33 13.27 8.54
C VAL A 134 -11.66 13.52 7.81
N ASP A 135 -11.94 12.77 6.74
CA ASP A 135 -13.21 12.87 6.02
C ASP A 135 -14.41 12.48 6.91
N TYR A 136 -14.25 11.45 7.73
CA TYR A 136 -15.26 11.07 8.72
C TYR A 136 -15.53 12.17 9.74
N LEU A 137 -14.48 12.77 10.33
CA LEU A 137 -14.63 13.88 11.28
C LEU A 137 -15.31 15.10 10.64
N ARG A 138 -14.91 15.45 9.41
CA ARG A 138 -15.53 16.54 8.65
C ARG A 138 -17.03 16.32 8.41
N SER A 139 -17.46 15.06 8.28
CA SER A 139 -18.89 14.73 8.09
C SER A 139 -19.73 14.85 9.37
N LYS A 140 -19.10 14.75 10.55
CA LYS A 140 -19.79 14.74 11.85
C LYS A 140 -19.75 16.08 12.59
N MET A 141 -18.95 17.03 12.12
CA MET A 141 -18.68 18.29 12.82
C MET A 141 -18.96 19.51 11.95
N SER A 142 -19.28 20.64 12.58
CA SER A 142 -19.31 21.92 11.87
C SER A 142 -17.87 22.34 11.49
N LYS A 143 -17.73 23.15 10.43
CA LYS A 143 -16.41 23.63 9.96
C LYS A 143 -15.62 24.36 11.06
N GLU A 144 -16.32 25.07 11.94
CA GLU A 144 -15.72 25.79 13.06
C GLU A 144 -15.15 24.84 14.11
N GLN A 145 -15.93 23.84 14.52
CA GLN A 145 -15.47 22.82 15.48
C GLN A 145 -14.31 22.00 14.91
N PHE A 146 -14.36 21.66 13.61
CA PHE A 146 -13.25 20.97 12.94
C PHE A 146 -11.96 21.80 12.96
N ASN A 147 -12.04 23.10 12.64
CA ASN A 147 -10.88 23.99 12.68
C ASN A 147 -10.32 24.15 14.09
N LEU A 148 -11.18 24.19 15.11
CA LEU A 148 -10.77 24.27 16.51
C LEU A 148 -10.06 22.98 16.95
N LEU A 149 -10.61 21.81 16.60
CA LEU A 149 -10.02 20.51 16.88
C LEU A 149 -8.69 20.30 16.13
N PHE A 150 -8.60 20.76 14.88
CA PHE A 150 -7.35 20.71 14.12
C PHE A 150 -6.27 21.60 14.74
N LYS A 151 -6.62 22.84 15.12
CA LYS A 151 -5.67 23.75 15.80
C LYS A 151 -5.22 23.21 17.15
N SER A 152 -6.13 22.66 17.95
CA SER A 152 -5.78 22.09 19.26
C SER A 152 -4.88 20.86 19.11
N LEU A 153 -5.13 20.01 18.11
CA LEU A 153 -4.29 18.87 17.80
C LEU A 153 -2.87 19.31 17.39
N VAL A 154 -2.75 20.30 16.50
CA VAL A 154 -1.44 20.82 16.06
C VAL A 154 -0.66 21.43 17.23
N LEU A 155 -1.34 22.19 18.10
CA LEU A 155 -0.74 22.76 19.31
C LEU A 155 -0.28 21.69 20.29
N LEU A 156 -1.08 20.63 20.49
CA LEU A 156 -0.74 19.50 21.36
C LEU A 156 0.47 18.72 20.81
N VAL A 157 0.47 18.38 19.53
CA VAL A 157 1.59 17.66 18.91
C VAL A 157 2.85 18.53 18.96
N GLY A 158 2.72 19.83 18.65
CA GLY A 158 3.83 20.77 18.74
C GLY A 158 4.40 20.89 20.15
N SER A 159 3.54 20.96 21.18
CA SER A 159 3.99 21.05 22.57
C SER A 159 4.64 19.75 23.06
N VAL A 160 4.13 18.59 22.67
CA VAL A 160 4.74 17.29 22.99
C VAL A 160 6.10 17.14 22.33
N VAL A 161 6.23 17.47 21.05
CA VAL A 161 7.52 17.42 20.33
C VAL A 161 8.52 18.39 20.94
N PHE A 162 8.09 19.61 21.26
CA PHE A 162 8.93 20.61 21.92
C PHE A 162 9.39 20.14 23.31
N ALA A 163 8.48 19.58 24.11
CA ALA A 163 8.81 19.02 25.42
C ALA A 163 9.77 17.83 25.30
N ALA A 164 9.55 16.93 24.35
CA ALA A 164 10.43 15.79 24.10
C ALA A 164 11.83 16.24 23.68
N ALA A 165 11.93 17.24 22.79
CA ALA A 165 13.19 17.82 22.35
C ALA A 165 13.92 18.56 23.49
N ALA A 166 13.18 19.29 24.34
CA ALA A 166 13.74 19.96 25.52
C ALA A 166 14.29 18.95 26.53
N ILE A 167 13.54 17.86 26.79
CA ILE A 167 13.96 16.77 27.69
C ILE A 167 15.18 16.03 27.12
N ALA A 168 15.18 15.71 25.82
CA ALA A 168 16.31 15.03 25.17
C ALA A 168 17.58 15.91 25.14
N THR A 169 17.43 17.22 24.98
CA THR A 169 18.54 18.18 25.10
C THR A 169 19.04 18.26 26.54
N ALA A 170 18.15 18.30 27.54
CA ALA A 170 18.50 18.36 28.96
C ALA A 170 19.17 17.06 29.48
N LEU A 171 18.80 15.90 28.93
CA LEU A 171 19.41 14.59 29.23
C LEU A 171 20.73 14.35 28.46
N GLY A 172 21.23 15.33 27.69
CA GLY A 172 22.54 15.28 27.05
C GLY A 172 22.68 14.30 25.88
N SER A 173 21.59 13.65 25.45
CA SER A 173 21.62 12.60 24.42
C SER A 173 21.89 13.13 23.01
N ILE A 174 21.78 14.45 22.81
CA ILE A 174 21.89 15.15 21.51
C ILE A 174 23.26 15.85 21.35
N LEU A 175 24.07 15.97 22.42
CA LEU A 175 25.35 16.71 22.42
C LEU A 175 26.61 15.82 22.43
N LEU A 176 26.48 14.50 22.27
CA LEU A 176 27.59 13.54 22.24
C LEU A 176 27.65 12.76 20.92
N TYR A 177 27.74 13.47 19.79
CA TYR A 177 28.36 12.99 18.54
C TYR A 177 28.92 14.17 17.76
#